data_AF-A0A923WAY0-F1
#
_entry.id   AF-A0A923WAY0-F1
#
_cell.length_a   1.000
_cell.length_b   1.000
_cell.length_c   1.000
_cell.angle_alpha   90.00
_cell.angle_beta   90.00
_cell.angle_gamma   90.00
#
_symmetry.space_group_name_H-M   'P 1'
#
loop_
_entity.id
_entity.type
_entity.pdbx_description
1 polymer ?
#
loop_
_entity_poly.entity_id
_entity_poly.type
_entity_poly.pdbx_seq_one_letter_code
_entity_poly.pdbx_strand_id
1 'polypeptide(L)'
;MNTQSFFRPLAFAAFVAIAATISLTSCDKDVVLKTLDVKIVSEMVLDVKATDPLAAVWVKELDPNSNVDVRDNRNKIKKVVVEKLAYRVNEFIGPAATKGSGTWKFYLTDTPAQVFTLGTVTNLDLAAAQAAKTVYDLPLAEDGKAKLVEAINGNQKVTFVFDGSVSDRPTYTRFEVQVFTKIDVGV
;
A
#
# COMPACT_ATOMS: atom_id res chain seq x y z
N MET A 1 1.28 -91.15 -31.06
CA MET A 1 0.72 -90.82 -32.39
C MET A 1 -0.41 -89.82 -32.14
N ASN A 2 -0.15 -88.52 -32.31
CA ASN A 2 -0.53 -87.69 -33.48
C ASN A 2 -2.05 -87.73 -33.73
N THR A 3 -2.81 -86.62 -33.73
CA THR A 3 -2.55 -85.36 -34.47
C THR A 3 -3.37 -84.18 -33.90
N GLN A 4 -2.81 -82.98 -34.04
CA GLN A 4 -3.47 -81.67 -33.84
C GLN A 4 -4.42 -81.31 -34.99
N SER A 5 -5.36 -80.38 -34.74
CA SER A 5 -6.05 -79.47 -35.70
C SER A 5 -7.34 -78.94 -35.02
N PHE A 6 -7.84 -77.70 -35.06
CA PHE A 6 -7.55 -76.43 -35.76
C PHE A 6 -8.39 -75.31 -35.06
N PHE A 7 -7.84 -74.08 -35.03
CA PHE A 7 -8.44 -72.73 -35.02
C PHE A 7 -9.86 -72.35 -34.49
N ARG A 8 -9.82 -71.25 -33.70
CA ARG A 8 -10.79 -70.19 -33.25
C ARG A 8 -11.80 -69.68 -34.33
N PRO A 9 -12.83 -68.80 -34.06
CA PRO A 9 -12.93 -67.73 -33.02
C PRO A 9 -14.35 -67.39 -32.48
N LEU A 10 -14.43 -66.33 -31.62
CA LEU A 10 -15.52 -65.36 -31.34
C LEU A 10 -15.56 -65.05 -29.82
N ALA A 11 -14.89 -64.01 -29.33
CA ALA A 11 -15.37 -62.62 -29.23
C ALA A 11 -16.58 -62.46 -28.29
N PHE A 12 -16.34 -61.94 -27.07
CA PHE A 12 -17.23 -60.98 -26.39
C PHE A 12 -16.44 -60.30 -25.27
N ALA A 13 -15.90 -59.13 -25.59
CA ALA A 13 -15.34 -58.20 -24.62
C ALA A 13 -16.49 -57.42 -23.98
N ALA A 14 -16.72 -57.61 -22.68
CA ALA A 14 -17.62 -56.77 -21.91
C ALA A 14 -16.81 -55.60 -21.33
N PHE A 15 -16.77 -54.48 -22.06
CA PHE A 15 -16.28 -53.21 -21.53
C PHE A 15 -17.39 -52.58 -20.69
N VAL A 16 -17.19 -52.55 -19.37
CA VAL A 16 -18.03 -51.79 -18.44
C VAL A 16 -17.65 -50.31 -18.57
N ALA A 17 -18.46 -49.55 -19.29
CA ALA A 17 -18.35 -48.09 -19.33
C ALA A 17 -19.04 -47.49 -18.10
N ILE A 18 -18.26 -47.17 -17.06
CA ILE A 18 -18.72 -46.30 -15.97
C ILE A 18 -18.53 -44.86 -16.48
N ALA A 19 -19.58 -44.28 -17.02
CA ALA A 19 -19.68 -42.84 -17.21
C ALA A 19 -19.85 -42.21 -15.82
N ALA A 20 -18.74 -41.95 -15.13
CA ALA A 20 -18.74 -41.00 -14.03
C ALA A 20 -18.92 -39.61 -14.64
N THR A 21 -20.15 -39.13 -14.62
CA THR A 21 -20.47 -37.71 -14.76
C THR A 21 -19.64 -36.94 -13.75
N ILE A 22 -18.55 -36.32 -14.21
CA ILE A 22 -17.85 -35.30 -13.46
C ILE A 22 -18.81 -34.10 -13.44
N SER A 23 -19.53 -33.96 -12.34
CA SER A 23 -20.25 -32.73 -12.00
C SER A 23 -19.22 -31.63 -11.77
N LEU A 24 -18.70 -31.02 -12.83
CA LEU A 24 -18.01 -29.73 -12.79
C LEU A 24 -19.06 -28.63 -12.58
N THR A 25 -19.73 -28.63 -11.43
CA THR A 25 -20.51 -27.49 -10.95
C THR A 25 -19.65 -26.67 -10.01
N SER A 26 -18.61 -26.07 -10.56
CA SER A 26 -18.10 -24.78 -10.09
C SER A 26 -17.61 -24.03 -11.31
N CYS A 27 -18.58 -23.59 -12.12
CA CYS A 27 -18.39 -22.43 -12.96
C CYS A 27 -18.28 -21.24 -12.00
N ASP A 28 -17.14 -21.13 -11.32
CA ASP A 28 -16.69 -19.86 -10.80
C ASP A 28 -16.63 -18.98 -12.04
N LYS A 29 -17.63 -18.13 -12.20
CA LYS A 29 -17.55 -17.06 -13.19
C LYS A 29 -16.27 -16.33 -12.83
N ASP A 30 -15.25 -16.44 -13.68
CA ASP A 30 -14.02 -15.70 -13.57
C ASP A 30 -14.40 -14.25 -13.28
N VAL A 31 -14.22 -13.83 -12.02
CA VAL A 31 -14.48 -12.46 -11.63
C VAL A 31 -13.48 -11.65 -12.41
N VAL A 32 -13.95 -10.90 -13.41
CA VAL A 32 -13.08 -10.04 -14.20
C VAL A 32 -12.53 -9.00 -13.23
N LEU A 33 -11.22 -9.06 -12.99
CA LEU A 33 -10.53 -8.10 -12.15
C LEU A 33 -10.03 -6.94 -13.02
N LYS A 34 -10.28 -5.72 -12.55
CA LYS A 34 -9.63 -4.52 -13.04
C LYS A 34 -8.63 -4.04 -12.00
N THR A 35 -7.37 -3.87 -12.40
CA THR A 35 -6.34 -3.28 -11.55
C THR A 35 -6.36 -1.76 -11.68
N LEU A 36 -6.32 -1.06 -10.55
CA LEU A 36 -6.24 0.39 -10.43
C LEU A 36 -4.91 0.77 -9.77
N ASP A 37 -4.16 1.67 -10.39
CA ASP A 37 -3.01 2.32 -9.76
C ASP A 37 -3.51 3.53 -8.94
N VAL A 38 -3.47 3.40 -7.62
CA VAL A 38 -4.07 4.36 -6.69
C VAL A 38 -2.96 5.04 -5.90
N LYS A 39 -3.03 6.37 -5.83
CA LYS A 39 -2.17 7.18 -4.97
C LYS A 39 -3.00 7.85 -3.89
N ILE A 40 -2.87 7.39 -2.66
CA ILE A 40 -3.52 8.00 -1.50
C ILE A 40 -2.56 9.03 -0.92
N VAL A 41 -3.05 10.25 -0.72
CA VAL A 41 -2.25 11.40 -0.32
C VAL A 41 -2.73 11.93 1.02
N SER A 42 -1.80 12.24 1.91
CA SER A 42 -2.08 13.01 3.12
C SER A 42 -1.08 14.15 3.28
N GLU A 43 -1.59 15.32 3.69
CA GLU A 43 -0.79 16.53 3.87
C GLU A 43 -0.50 16.77 5.35
N MET A 44 0.79 16.69 5.70
CA MET A 44 1.29 17.05 7.03
C MET A 44 1.85 18.47 6.98
N VAL A 45 1.41 19.30 7.92
CA VAL A 45 1.84 20.70 8.00
C VAL A 45 2.78 20.85 9.19
N LEU A 46 3.98 21.32 8.88
CA LEU A 46 4.95 21.87 9.81
C LEU A 46 4.71 23.37 9.87
N ASP A 47 4.36 23.89 11.03
CA ASP A 47 4.24 25.34 11.23
C ASP A 47 4.96 25.72 12.52
N VAL A 48 6.20 26.17 12.37
CA VAL A 48 7.08 26.56 13.48
C VAL A 48 7.17 28.07 13.51
N LYS A 49 6.55 28.69 14.52
CA LYS A 49 6.57 30.13 14.74
C LYS A 49 7.91 30.57 15.34
N ALA A 50 8.11 31.89 15.39
CA ALA A 50 9.35 32.48 15.93
C ALA A 50 9.68 32.04 17.36
N THR A 51 8.68 31.76 18.19
CA THR A 51 8.82 31.36 19.59
C THR A 51 8.77 29.85 19.82
N ASP A 52 8.36 29.07 18.83
CA ASP A 52 8.14 27.63 18.99
C ASP A 52 9.47 26.88 19.11
N PRO A 53 9.51 25.71 19.76
CA PRO A 53 10.68 24.85 19.71
C PRO A 53 11.07 24.47 18.27
N LEU A 54 12.37 24.41 17.98
CA LEU A 54 12.86 23.93 16.68
C LEU A 54 12.56 22.46 16.46
N ALA A 55 12.50 21.67 17.54
CA ALA A 55 12.18 20.25 17.52
C ALA A 55 10.75 20.03 18.02
N ALA A 56 9.97 19.27 17.27
CA ALA A 56 8.61 18.92 17.63
C ALA A 56 8.18 17.60 16.97
N VAL A 57 6.99 17.16 17.35
CA VAL A 57 6.34 15.98 16.77
C VAL A 57 5.13 16.46 15.98
N TRP A 58 5.09 16.12 14.70
CA TRP A 58 3.99 16.45 13.80
C TRP A 58 3.26 15.18 13.40
N VAL A 59 1.94 15.24 13.46
CA VAL A 59 1.08 14.08 13.32
C VAL A 59 0.03 14.38 12.26
N LYS A 60 -0.24 13.41 11.39
CA LYS A 60 -1.29 13.51 10.40
C LYS A 60 -1.94 12.16 10.14
N GLU A 61 -3.26 12.15 10.13
CA GLU A 61 -4.03 10.99 9.68
C GLU A 61 -4.15 10.95 8.16
N LEU A 62 -4.02 9.75 7.60
CA LEU A 62 -4.42 9.39 6.26
C LEU A 62 -5.69 8.53 6.38
N ASP A 63 -6.76 9.00 5.76
CA ASP A 63 -8.00 8.25 5.61
C ASP A 63 -8.02 7.62 4.20
N PRO A 64 -8.00 6.29 4.06
CA PRO A 64 -8.10 5.65 2.76
C PRO A 64 -9.33 6.05 1.94
N ASN A 65 -10.47 6.40 2.58
CA ASN A 65 -11.68 6.86 1.91
C ASN A 65 -11.58 8.29 1.36
N SER A 66 -10.53 9.05 1.70
CA SER A 66 -10.30 10.36 1.09
C SER A 66 -9.97 10.26 -0.40
N ASN A 67 -9.48 9.10 -0.86
CA ASN A 67 -9.24 8.82 -2.26
C ASN A 67 -10.52 8.27 -2.95
N VAL A 68 -10.88 8.88 -4.08
CA VAL A 68 -12.10 8.57 -4.84
C VAL A 68 -12.13 7.12 -5.35
N ASP A 69 -11.02 6.60 -5.87
CA ASP A 69 -10.96 5.24 -6.41
C ASP A 69 -11.16 4.20 -5.32
N VAL A 70 -10.56 4.43 -4.15
CA VAL A 70 -10.72 3.57 -2.97
C VAL A 70 -12.16 3.61 -2.46
N ARG A 71 -12.73 4.81 -2.30
CA ARG A 71 -14.08 5.02 -1.78
C ARG A 71 -15.13 4.40 -2.69
N ASP A 72 -15.06 4.67 -3.99
CA ASP A 72 -16.09 4.29 -4.95
C ASP A 72 -16.05 2.79 -5.27
N ASN A 73 -14.89 2.13 -5.11
CA ASN A 73 -14.74 0.70 -5.34
C ASN A 73 -14.69 -0.13 -4.05
N ARG A 74 -14.89 0.45 -2.87
CA ARG A 74 -14.72 -0.18 -1.55
C ARG A 74 -15.29 -1.61 -1.47
N ASN A 75 -16.54 -1.79 -1.89
CA ASN A 75 -17.25 -3.07 -1.81
C ASN A 75 -16.83 -4.10 -2.89
N LYS A 76 -16.00 -3.66 -3.84
CA LYS A 76 -15.52 -4.45 -4.98
C LYS A 76 -14.03 -4.79 -4.87
N ILE A 77 -13.31 -4.21 -3.92
CA ILE A 77 -11.90 -4.50 -3.69
C ILE A 77 -11.72 -6.00 -3.38
N LYS A 78 -10.88 -6.66 -4.17
CA LYS A 78 -10.50 -8.08 -3.99
C LYS A 78 -9.08 -8.23 -3.48
N LYS A 79 -8.19 -7.32 -3.88
CA LYS A 79 -6.78 -7.32 -3.48
C LYS A 79 -6.26 -5.90 -3.43
N VAL A 80 -5.39 -5.64 -2.44
CA VAL A 80 -4.63 -4.40 -2.33
C VAL A 80 -3.17 -4.78 -2.17
N VAL A 81 -2.30 -4.11 -2.91
CA VAL A 81 -0.85 -4.19 -2.78
C VAL A 81 -0.32 -2.79 -2.53
N VAL A 82 0.41 -2.59 -1.44
CA VAL A 82 1.15 -1.35 -1.20
C VAL A 82 2.51 -1.49 -1.86
N GLU A 83 2.74 -0.73 -2.92
CA GLU A 83 3.98 -0.82 -3.70
C GLU A 83 5.07 0.05 -3.08
N LYS A 84 4.71 1.27 -2.68
CA LYS A 84 5.66 2.28 -2.25
C LYS A 84 5.02 3.27 -1.30
N LEU A 85 5.83 3.74 -0.35
CA LEU A 85 5.55 4.90 0.46
C LEU A 85 6.60 5.97 0.17
N ALA A 86 6.19 7.22 0.04
CA ALA A 86 7.09 8.32 -0.21
C ALA A 86 6.57 9.61 0.43
N TYR A 87 7.42 10.62 0.50
CA TYR A 87 7.02 11.97 0.80
C TYR A 87 7.66 12.97 -0.17
N ARG A 88 7.08 14.16 -0.26
CA ARG A 88 7.72 15.31 -0.90
C ARG A 88 7.42 16.57 -0.11
N VAL A 89 8.26 17.59 -0.27
CA VAL A 89 7.93 18.94 0.18
C VAL A 89 7.07 19.59 -0.90
N ASN A 90 5.79 19.78 -0.60
CA ASN A 90 4.83 20.40 -1.53
C ASN A 90 4.89 21.94 -1.45
N GLU A 91 5.12 22.46 -0.25
CA GLU A 91 5.17 23.90 0.02
C GLU A 91 6.22 24.20 1.10
N PHE A 92 6.96 25.29 0.94
CA PHE A 92 7.94 25.76 1.92
C PHE A 92 7.94 27.29 1.95
N ILE A 93 7.86 27.86 3.15
CA ILE A 93 8.00 29.30 3.40
C ILE A 93 8.91 29.46 4.63
N GLY A 94 10.07 30.08 4.44
CA GLY A 94 11.06 30.27 5.48
C GLY A 94 12.39 30.77 4.92
N PRO A 95 13.44 30.88 5.75
CA PRO A 95 14.79 31.23 5.32
C PRO A 95 15.34 30.27 4.25
N ALA A 96 16.11 30.80 3.28
CA ALA A 96 16.57 30.08 2.08
C ALA A 96 17.58 28.94 2.33
N ALA A 97 17.94 28.66 3.58
CA ALA A 97 18.89 27.60 3.95
C ALA A 97 18.33 26.66 5.04
N THR A 98 17.04 26.76 5.37
CA THR A 98 16.44 25.96 6.44
C THR A 98 16.54 24.47 6.14
N LYS A 99 17.11 23.74 7.09
CA LYS A 99 17.25 22.29 7.05
C LYS A 99 16.20 21.63 7.92
N GLY A 100 15.57 20.58 7.39
CA GLY A 100 14.71 19.67 8.15
C GLY A 100 15.44 18.36 8.45
N SER A 101 15.31 17.87 9.68
CA SER A 101 15.78 16.55 10.09
C SER A 101 14.70 15.85 10.90
N GLY A 102 14.64 14.53 10.89
CA GLY A 102 13.65 13.82 11.70
C GLY A 102 13.41 12.39 11.23
N THR A 103 12.58 11.67 11.97
CA THR A 103 12.25 10.28 11.69
C THR A 103 10.77 10.16 11.37
N TRP A 104 10.48 9.55 10.22
CA TRP A 104 9.13 9.20 9.81
C TRP A 104 8.71 7.89 10.49
N LYS A 105 7.49 7.88 11.01
CA LYS A 105 6.87 6.73 11.67
C LYS A 105 5.41 6.66 11.25
N PHE A 106 4.79 5.49 11.40
CA PHE A 106 3.33 5.39 11.38
C PHE A 106 2.80 4.35 12.36
N TYR A 107 1.50 4.46 12.65
CA TYR A 107 0.71 3.49 13.41
C TYR A 107 -0.77 3.57 12.99
N LEU A 108 -1.58 2.59 13.38
CA LEU A 108 -2.99 2.48 12.93
C LEU A 108 -4.02 2.87 14.00
N THR A 109 -3.60 3.10 15.25
CA THR A 109 -4.50 3.33 16.40
C THR A 109 -4.04 4.51 17.24
N ASP A 110 -4.96 5.27 17.81
CA ASP A 110 -4.68 6.45 18.63
C ASP A 110 -3.72 6.15 19.80
N THR A 111 -3.81 4.93 20.34
CA THR A 111 -2.80 4.34 21.24
C THR A 111 -2.00 3.31 20.45
N PRO A 112 -0.75 3.60 20.04
CA PRO A 112 -0.01 2.71 19.17
C PRO A 112 0.44 1.46 19.93
N ALA A 113 -0.20 0.31 19.65
CA ALA A 113 0.32 -0.99 20.10
C ALA A 113 1.62 -1.36 19.37
N GLN A 114 1.82 -0.82 18.17
CA GLN A 114 3.00 -1.02 17.34
C GLN A 114 3.29 0.25 16.54
N VAL A 115 4.56 0.64 16.48
CA VAL A 115 5.05 1.78 15.71
C VAL A 115 6.01 1.28 14.65
N PHE A 116 5.75 1.66 13.39
CA PHE A 116 6.59 1.32 12.26
C PHE A 116 7.49 2.51 11.93
N THR A 117 8.80 2.32 12.01
CA THR A 117 9.76 3.36 11.60
C THR A 117 10.02 3.24 10.11
N LEU A 118 9.83 4.35 9.40
CA LEU A 118 9.88 4.44 7.94
C LEU A 118 11.21 4.98 7.42
N GLY A 119 12.02 5.58 8.27
CA GLY A 119 13.32 6.13 7.91
C GLY A 119 13.60 7.48 8.56
N THR A 120 14.86 7.88 8.48
CA THR A 120 15.36 9.12 9.04
C THR A 120 15.85 10.04 7.93
N VAL A 121 15.47 11.30 8.01
CA VAL A 121 15.88 12.40 7.16
C VAL A 121 16.91 13.23 7.93
N THR A 122 18.03 13.55 7.29
CA THR A 122 19.10 14.34 7.91
C THR A 122 19.45 15.51 7.02
N ASN A 123 19.37 16.72 7.57
CA ASN A 123 19.77 17.97 6.94
C ASN A 123 19.16 18.21 5.55
N LEU A 124 17.90 17.82 5.35
CA LEU A 124 17.19 18.06 4.10
C LEU A 124 17.00 19.56 3.89
N ASP A 125 17.51 20.09 2.78
CA ASP A 125 17.22 21.45 2.37
C ASP A 125 15.75 21.57 1.92
N LEU A 126 14.91 22.23 2.72
CA LEU A 126 13.47 22.26 2.48
C LEU A 126 13.10 23.12 1.27
N ALA A 127 13.81 24.23 1.06
CA ALA A 127 13.59 25.12 -0.08
C ALA A 127 14.00 24.43 -1.39
N ALA A 128 15.18 23.80 -1.42
CA ALA A 128 15.65 23.08 -2.60
C ALA A 128 14.77 21.85 -2.90
N ALA A 129 14.35 21.10 -1.88
CA ALA A 129 13.45 19.96 -2.04
C ALA A 129 12.10 20.36 -2.64
N GLN A 130 11.54 21.49 -2.20
CA GLN A 130 10.29 22.03 -2.73
C GLN A 130 10.45 22.50 -4.18
N ALA A 131 11.50 23.28 -4.48
CA ALA A 131 11.76 23.78 -5.83
C ALA A 131 11.99 22.65 -6.85
N ALA A 132 12.74 21.62 -6.46
CA ALA A 132 13.01 20.45 -7.29
C ALA A 132 11.82 19.48 -7.38
N LYS A 133 10.80 19.63 -6.52
CA LYS A 133 9.66 18.70 -6.37
C LYS A 133 10.12 17.25 -6.15
N THR A 134 11.22 17.09 -5.42
CA THR A 134 11.84 15.78 -5.19
C THR A 134 10.90 14.89 -4.39
N VAL A 135 10.71 13.66 -4.86
CA VAL A 135 10.01 12.60 -4.15
C VAL A 135 11.03 11.72 -3.46
N TYR A 136 10.90 11.60 -2.14
CA TYR A 136 11.79 10.84 -1.28
C TYR A 136 11.11 9.55 -0.83
N ASP A 137 11.80 8.44 -1.02
CA ASP A 137 11.27 7.12 -0.68
C ASP A 137 11.34 6.92 0.83
N LEU A 138 10.26 6.37 1.39
CA LEU A 138 10.19 5.93 2.77
C LEU A 138 10.28 4.40 2.77
N PRO A 139 11.43 3.82 3.15
CA PRO A 139 11.56 2.37 3.20
C PRO A 139 10.50 1.78 4.12
N LEU A 140 9.83 0.76 3.58
CA LEU A 140 8.70 0.11 4.23
C LEU A 140 8.98 -1.38 4.29
N ALA A 141 9.17 -1.88 5.51
CA ALA A 141 9.33 -3.31 5.76
C ALA A 141 8.04 -4.08 5.44
N GLU A 142 8.15 -5.39 5.18
CA GLU A 142 7.04 -6.23 4.74
C GLU A 142 5.88 -6.28 5.76
N ASP A 143 6.18 -6.26 7.05
CA ASP A 143 5.19 -6.17 8.12
C ASP A 143 4.42 -4.84 8.09
N GLY A 144 5.13 -3.73 7.87
CA GLY A 144 4.53 -2.40 7.68
C GLY A 144 3.66 -2.33 6.43
N LYS A 145 4.08 -2.96 5.32
CA LYS A 145 3.25 -3.09 4.10
C LYS A 145 1.96 -3.83 4.40
N ALA A 146 2.05 -4.99 5.07
CA ALA A 146 0.88 -5.78 5.44
C ALA A 146 -0.10 -4.96 6.30
N LYS A 147 0.40 -4.16 7.25
CA LYS A 147 -0.45 -3.29 8.06
C LYS A 147 -1.12 -2.15 7.30
N LEU A 148 -0.43 -1.54 6.33
CA LEU A 148 -1.09 -0.55 5.45
C LEU A 148 -2.16 -1.21 4.57
N VAL A 149 -1.92 -2.43 4.07
CA VAL A 149 -2.93 -3.21 3.34
C VAL A 149 -4.15 -3.52 4.21
N GLU A 150 -3.95 -3.99 5.45
CA GLU A 150 -5.02 -4.19 6.43
C GLU A 150 -5.82 -2.91 6.64
N ALA A 151 -5.14 -1.78 6.83
CA ALA A 151 -5.80 -0.50 7.06
C ALA A 151 -6.63 -0.03 5.86
N ILE A 152 -6.11 -0.16 4.64
CA ILE A 152 -6.84 0.21 3.42
C ILE A 152 -8.07 -0.68 3.22
N ASN A 153 -7.95 -2.00 3.45
CA ASN A 153 -9.06 -2.94 3.34
C ASN A 153 -10.12 -2.73 4.42
N GLY A 154 -9.69 -2.52 5.66
CA GLY A 154 -10.55 -2.30 6.83
C GLY A 154 -11.11 -0.87 6.94
N ASN A 155 -10.75 0.02 6.00
CA ASN A 155 -11.05 1.45 6.07
C ASN A 155 -10.61 2.08 7.41
N GLN A 156 -9.46 1.65 7.90
CA GLN A 156 -8.85 2.17 9.11
C GLN A 156 -7.96 3.36 8.73
N LYS A 157 -8.01 4.41 9.56
CA LYS A 157 -7.09 5.53 9.42
C LYS A 157 -5.66 5.10 9.76
N VAL A 158 -4.71 5.71 9.07
CA VAL A 158 -3.27 5.52 9.32
C VAL A 158 -2.72 6.83 9.85
N THR A 159 -2.09 6.82 11.01
CA THR A 159 -1.47 8.00 11.59
C THR A 159 0.01 8.03 11.23
N PHE A 160 0.40 8.99 10.42
CA PHE A 160 1.80 9.31 10.14
C PHE A 160 2.34 10.31 11.15
N VAL A 161 3.57 10.08 11.56
CA VAL A 161 4.30 10.96 12.49
C VAL A 161 5.64 11.33 11.87
N PHE A 162 5.97 12.61 11.92
CA PHE A 162 7.32 13.10 11.74
C PHE A 162 7.81 13.63 13.08
N ASP A 163 8.84 13.00 13.62
CA ASP A 163 9.47 13.37 14.89
C ASP A 163 10.82 13.99 14.54
N GLY A 164 10.91 15.31 14.59
CA GLY A 164 12.00 16.01 13.92
C GLY A 164 12.24 17.44 14.37
N SER A 165 13.04 18.14 13.59
CA SER A 165 13.42 19.52 13.82
C SER A 165 13.68 20.29 12.53
N VAL A 166 13.63 21.61 12.66
CA VAL A 166 14.13 22.55 11.65
C VAL A 166 15.34 23.32 12.20
N SER A 167 16.19 23.84 11.32
CA SER A 167 17.33 24.68 11.74
C SER A 167 16.96 26.12 12.07
N ASP A 168 15.86 26.64 11.50
CA ASP A 168 15.51 28.05 11.56
C ASP A 168 14.01 28.30 11.76
N ARG A 169 13.68 29.53 12.17
CA ARG A 169 12.31 30.02 12.41
C ARG A 169 12.15 31.43 11.83
N PRO A 170 10.91 31.85 11.49
CA PRO A 170 9.73 31.00 11.35
C PRO A 170 9.84 30.11 10.10
N THR A 171 9.24 28.92 10.17
CA THR A 171 9.25 27.94 9.07
C THR A 171 7.86 27.34 8.91
N TYR A 172 7.31 27.43 7.71
CA TYR A 172 6.12 26.70 7.29
C TYR A 172 6.53 25.69 6.21
N THR A 173 6.11 24.44 6.37
CA THR A 173 6.41 23.38 5.40
C THR A 173 5.22 22.44 5.29
N ARG A 174 4.76 22.18 4.07
CA ARG A 174 3.76 21.15 3.81
C ARG A 174 4.42 19.93 3.19
N PHE A 175 4.45 18.84 3.94
CA PHE A 175 4.83 17.53 3.43
C PHE A 175 3.61 16.84 2.85
N GLU A 176 3.75 16.31 1.65
CA GLU A 176 2.78 15.40 1.04
C GLU A 176 3.29 13.98 1.18
N VAL A 177 2.64 13.20 2.06
CA VAL A 177 2.90 11.77 2.23
C VAL A 177 2.03 11.00 1.24
N GLN A 178 2.64 10.10 0.49
CA GLN A 178 2.05 9.41 -0.64
C GLN A 178 2.15 7.90 -0.45
N VAL A 179 1.00 7.22 -0.39
CA VAL A 179 0.90 5.75 -0.42
C VAL A 179 0.52 5.33 -1.83
N PHE A 180 1.42 4.65 -2.52
CA PHE A 180 1.18 4.10 -3.85
C PHE A 180 0.73 2.66 -3.73
N THR A 181 -0.43 2.36 -4.29
CA THR A 181 -1.05 1.05 -4.21
C THR A 181 -1.56 0.58 -5.56
N LYS A 182 -1.61 -0.75 -5.71
CA LYS A 182 -2.40 -1.42 -6.74
C LYS A 182 -3.61 -2.05 -6.10
N ILE A 183 -4.79 -1.78 -6.65
CA ILE A 183 -6.06 -2.29 -6.15
C ILE A 183 -6.74 -3.07 -7.26
N ASP A 184 -6.94 -4.37 -7.05
CA ASP A 184 -7.74 -5.19 -7.94
C ASP A 184 -9.20 -5.14 -7.48
N VAL A 185 -10.08 -4.72 -8.37
CA VAL A 185 -11.52 -4.61 -8.12
C VAL A 185 -12.28 -5.59 -9.02
N GLY A 186 -13.30 -6.26 -8.46
CA GLY A 186 -14.22 -7.07 -9.25
C GLY A 186 -15.15 -6.19 -10.07
N VAL A 187 -15.22 -6.46 -11.38
CA VAL A 187 -16.09 -5.73 -12.33
C VAL A 187 -17.44 -6.43 -12.46
#